data_AF-A0A2E6DB43-F1
#
_entry.id   AF-A0A2E6DB43-F1
#
_cell.length_a   1.000
_cell.length_b   1.000
_cell.length_c   1.000
_cell.angle_alpha   90.00
_cell.angle_beta   90.00
_cell.angle_gamma   90.00
#
_symmetry.space_group_name_H-M   'P 1'
#
loop_
_entity.id
_entity.type
_entity.pdbx_description
1 polymer ?
#
loop_
_entity_poly.entity_id
_entity_poly.type
_entity_poly.pdbx_seq_one_letter_code
_entity_poly.pdbx_strand_id
1 'polypeptide(L)'
;MIKILSYQRAYARAVQAGLPTGAAILALGLLLPARSEGFMVFGDRLDLTQRDFRIWNNFSDPEANSNLTPDPDFPGATGAELAIWKGVAEWGSQPHGSGRTDPTQEELGSGGSNFDAFYSGLATVQGNTNANIISQIPGSMFIKAYTEIPIRDGWRIRFYEDPWVWNDAPDGALVGGSDAWDLQGVACHEYGHALGLDHSTVPGATMHGSSPPDGGVGMRSIEADDIAGVQSIYGIRSATKVHIQNYELIPGGIRIRGSGFHPTNNQIWFTHSSPTTGSDGTPVRVMGVPSGGGGTRIFVTPPSLAGQGDLMVRRPGRDPEDLSNAFPFDPNSPLLSAPLSYGSGKVGSTGLQASLSWDSLPSQTAGSFRLSCLTGIAGGVPAILFSGPHRANLPALGGTLLVARPLAREQVLQLDFFGSATMSVPVPAGMVGLTRYYQLWFKDAGSSFGSGLTNAVQVTFLP
;
A
#
# COMPACT_ATOMS: atom_id res chain seq x y z
N MET A 1 -3.75 19.82 -13.11
CA MET A 1 -4.04 20.09 -14.55
C MET A 1 -3.31 21.33 -15.13
N ILE A 2 -3.22 22.47 -14.42
CA ILE A 2 -2.64 23.72 -14.97
C ILE A 2 -1.11 23.63 -15.22
N LYS A 3 -0.37 22.89 -14.39
CA LYS A 3 1.09 22.68 -14.56
C LYS A 3 1.44 21.88 -15.82
N ILE A 4 0.74 20.78 -16.12
CA ILE A 4 1.00 19.91 -17.29
C ILE A 4 0.86 20.67 -18.62
N LEU A 5 -0.14 21.54 -18.74
CA LEU A 5 -0.38 22.36 -19.93
C LEU A 5 0.70 23.43 -20.16
N SER A 6 1.35 23.91 -19.10
CA SER A 6 2.47 24.86 -19.21
C SER A 6 3.76 24.19 -19.73
N TYR A 7 4.03 22.94 -19.32
CA TYR A 7 5.18 22.15 -19.77
C TYR A 7 5.06 21.74 -21.25
N GLN A 8 3.87 21.36 -21.70
CA GLN A 8 3.63 21.02 -23.11
C GLN A 8 3.84 22.22 -24.05
N ARG A 9 3.49 23.43 -23.61
CA ARG A 9 3.71 24.66 -24.40
C ARG A 9 5.18 25.07 -24.47
N ALA A 10 5.95 24.86 -23.40
CA ALA A 10 7.39 25.13 -23.40
C ALA A 10 8.17 24.12 -24.27
N TYR A 11 7.81 22.84 -24.19
CA TYR A 11 8.36 21.77 -25.02
C TYR A 11 8.09 22.00 -26.52
N ALA A 12 6.84 22.34 -26.87
CA ALA A 12 6.47 22.64 -28.26
C ALA A 12 7.23 23.85 -28.84
N ARG A 13 7.52 24.87 -28.02
CA ARG A 13 8.31 26.05 -28.44
C ARG A 13 9.80 25.74 -28.62
N ALA A 14 10.38 24.88 -27.78
CA ALA A 14 11.78 24.48 -27.88
C ALA A 14 12.05 23.60 -29.13
N VAL A 15 11.11 22.72 -29.47
CA VAL A 15 11.17 21.88 -30.68
C VAL A 15 11.03 22.73 -31.95
N GLN A 16 10.19 23.77 -31.94
CA GLN A 16 10.07 24.71 -33.06
C GLN A 16 11.32 25.58 -33.27
N ALA A 17 12.20 25.71 -32.27
CA ALA A 17 13.43 26.51 -32.34
C ALA A 17 14.66 25.74 -32.84
N GLY A 18 14.52 24.46 -33.24
CA GLY A 18 15.59 23.70 -33.92
C GLY A 18 16.74 23.22 -33.01
N LEU A 19 16.53 23.16 -31.69
CA LEU A 19 17.53 22.61 -30.76
C LEU A 19 17.56 21.07 -30.86
N PRO A 20 18.76 20.43 -30.87
CA PRO A 20 18.86 18.97 -30.84
C PRO A 20 18.23 18.43 -29.55
N THR A 21 17.49 17.33 -29.67
CA THR A 21 16.60 16.75 -28.63
C THR A 21 17.29 16.54 -27.27
N GLY A 22 18.60 16.28 -27.26
CA GLY A 22 19.39 16.14 -26.02
C GLY A 22 19.60 17.46 -25.26
N ALA A 23 19.67 18.60 -25.95
CA ALA A 23 19.83 19.92 -25.33
C ALA A 23 18.51 20.43 -24.72
N ALA A 24 17.37 20.07 -25.31
CA ALA A 24 16.05 20.41 -24.77
C ALA A 24 15.74 19.67 -23.45
N ILE A 25 16.23 18.44 -23.29
CA ILE A 25 16.12 17.67 -22.03
C ILE A 25 17.02 18.27 -20.94
N LEU A 26 18.25 18.68 -21.29
CA LEU A 26 19.16 19.34 -20.35
C LEU A 26 18.63 20.71 -19.90
N ALA A 27 18.05 21.50 -20.82
CA ALA A 27 17.45 22.80 -20.50
C ALA A 27 16.16 22.66 -19.67
N LEU A 28 15.39 21.57 -19.83
CA LEU A 28 14.26 21.26 -18.96
C LEU A 28 14.74 20.90 -17.53
N GLY A 29 15.87 20.19 -17.41
CA GLY A 29 16.50 19.87 -16.13
C GLY A 29 17.04 21.09 -15.36
N LEU A 30 17.45 22.15 -16.08
CA LEU A 30 17.87 23.45 -15.52
C LEU A 30 16.71 24.39 -15.17
N LEU A 31 15.50 24.10 -15.68
CA LEU A 31 14.25 24.82 -15.39
C LEU A 31 13.38 24.12 -14.35
N LEU A 32 13.77 22.92 -13.90
CA LEU A 32 13.26 22.40 -12.64
C LEU A 32 13.69 23.42 -11.57
N PRO A 33 12.77 23.94 -10.74
CA PRO A 33 13.20 24.64 -9.55
C PRO A 33 14.19 23.69 -8.85
N ALA A 34 15.38 24.18 -8.50
CA ALA A 34 16.18 23.51 -7.51
C ALA A 34 15.21 23.19 -6.36
N ARG A 35 14.98 21.90 -6.08
CA ARG A 35 14.21 21.53 -4.90
C ARG A 35 15.01 22.10 -3.74
N SER A 36 14.58 23.21 -3.16
CA SER A 36 15.03 23.53 -1.81
C SER A 36 14.31 22.49 -0.96
N GLU A 37 15.01 21.42 -0.63
CA GLU A 37 14.54 20.45 0.35
C GLU A 37 14.34 21.23 1.65
N GLY A 38 13.10 21.25 2.14
CA GLY A 38 12.73 21.99 3.35
C GLY A 38 12.56 21.06 4.56
N PHE A 39 12.67 19.75 4.35
CA PHE A 39 12.76 18.75 5.40
C PHE A 39 14.02 18.96 6.23
N MET A 40 13.94 18.58 7.50
CA MET A 40 15.05 18.59 8.43
C MET A 40 15.20 17.20 9.05
N VAL A 41 16.40 16.85 9.51
CA VAL A 41 16.69 15.55 10.13
C VAL A 41 17.52 15.77 11.40
N PHE A 42 17.25 14.99 12.45
CA PHE A 42 18.02 15.09 13.71
C PHE A 42 19.25 14.16 13.75
N GLY A 43 19.40 13.27 12.77
CA GLY A 43 20.60 12.43 12.57
C GLY A 43 20.52 11.00 13.14
N ASP A 44 19.46 10.66 13.87
CA ASP A 44 19.19 9.28 14.31
C ASP A 44 18.40 8.49 13.24
N ARG A 45 18.47 7.15 13.30
CA ARG A 45 17.72 6.25 12.40
C ARG A 45 17.33 4.95 13.10
N LEU A 46 16.23 4.34 12.67
CA LEU A 46 15.79 3.02 13.14
C LEU A 46 16.53 1.90 12.39
N ASP A 47 17.30 1.11 13.12
CA ASP A 47 17.84 -0.15 12.60
C ASP A 47 16.74 -1.23 12.53
N LEU A 48 17.05 -2.39 11.95
CA LEU A 48 16.08 -3.48 11.76
C LEU A 48 15.48 -4.03 13.07
N THR A 49 16.05 -3.71 14.23
CA THR A 49 15.57 -4.16 15.55
C THR A 49 14.63 -3.17 16.22
N GLN A 50 14.44 -1.98 15.64
CA GLN A 50 13.60 -0.90 16.18
C GLN A 50 12.45 -0.49 15.23
N ARG A 51 12.13 -1.35 14.25
CA ARG A 51 11.06 -1.09 13.26
C ARG A 51 9.71 -1.66 13.67
N ASP A 52 9.67 -2.49 14.71
CA ASP A 52 8.40 -2.93 15.27
C ASP A 52 7.72 -1.79 16.02
N PHE A 53 6.40 -1.82 16.05
CA PHE A 53 5.61 -0.99 16.92
C PHE A 53 4.38 -1.73 17.42
N ARG A 54 3.84 -1.27 18.54
CA ARG A 54 2.60 -1.75 19.12
C ARG A 54 1.72 -0.58 19.52
N ILE A 55 0.43 -0.83 19.64
CA ILE A 55 -0.55 0.18 20.04
C ILE A 55 -1.14 -0.25 21.37
N TRP A 56 -0.99 0.58 22.40
CA TRP A 56 -1.84 0.46 23.58
C TRP A 56 -3.05 1.36 23.34
N ASN A 57 -4.14 0.76 22.86
CA ASN A 57 -5.37 1.50 22.58
C ASN A 57 -6.09 1.82 23.91
N ASN A 58 -5.67 2.92 24.53
CA ASN A 58 -6.24 3.46 25.76
C ASN A 58 -6.89 4.84 25.58
N PHE A 59 -7.22 5.20 24.34
CA PHE A 59 -7.87 6.47 24.02
C PHE A 59 -9.24 6.55 24.71
N SER A 60 -9.42 7.56 25.55
CA SER A 60 -10.62 7.75 26.37
C SER A 60 -11.82 8.30 25.60
N ASP A 61 -11.58 8.99 24.48
CA ASP A 61 -12.62 9.54 23.62
C ASP A 61 -13.40 8.43 22.89
N PRO A 62 -14.74 8.42 22.93
CA PRO A 62 -15.55 7.52 22.11
C PRO A 62 -15.27 7.67 20.61
N GLU A 63 -15.00 8.90 20.16
CA GLU A 63 -14.67 9.27 18.79
C GLU A 63 -13.37 8.64 18.29
N ALA A 64 -12.46 8.23 19.18
CA ALA A 64 -11.22 7.57 18.80
C ALA A 64 -11.42 6.09 18.48
N ASN A 65 -12.61 5.54 18.74
CA ASN A 65 -12.93 4.13 18.52
C ASN A 65 -14.30 3.96 17.84
N SER A 66 -14.69 4.94 17.03
CA SER A 66 -16.00 4.99 16.39
C SER A 66 -16.04 4.23 15.06
N ASN A 67 -14.91 4.13 14.36
CA ASN A 67 -14.80 3.39 13.11
C ASN A 67 -14.66 1.89 13.38
N LEU A 68 -15.78 1.17 13.25
CA LEU A 68 -15.84 -0.28 13.38
C LEU A 68 -15.78 -1.01 12.03
N THR A 69 -15.51 -0.30 10.94
CA THR A 69 -15.39 -0.89 9.61
C THR A 69 -14.00 -1.54 9.46
N PRO A 70 -13.92 -2.86 9.27
CA PRO A 70 -12.64 -3.53 9.06
C PRO A 70 -12.01 -3.12 7.73
N ASP A 71 -10.68 -3.04 7.71
CA ASP A 71 -9.91 -2.74 6.50
C ASP A 71 -9.13 -3.98 6.03
N PRO A 72 -9.31 -4.43 4.78
CA PRO A 72 -8.61 -5.59 4.22
C PRO A 72 -7.08 -5.50 4.23
N ASP A 73 -6.51 -4.31 4.08
CA ASP A 73 -5.06 -4.12 4.13
C ASP A 73 -4.54 -4.00 5.57
N PHE A 74 -5.42 -3.94 6.57
CA PHE A 74 -5.06 -3.87 8.00
C PHE A 74 -5.86 -4.89 8.83
N PRO A 75 -5.62 -6.20 8.63
CA PRO A 75 -6.48 -7.25 9.18
C PRO A 75 -6.56 -7.19 10.71
N GLY A 76 -7.78 -7.28 11.22
CA GLY A 76 -8.06 -7.37 12.65
C GLY A 76 -8.11 -6.02 13.38
N ALA A 77 -7.74 -4.91 12.72
CA ALA A 77 -7.75 -3.59 13.32
C ALA A 77 -9.04 -2.82 12.98
N THR A 78 -9.57 -2.13 13.98
CA THR A 78 -10.60 -1.08 13.86
C THR A 78 -10.26 0.04 14.84
N GLY A 79 -11.03 1.13 14.88
CA GLY A 79 -10.81 2.12 15.92
C GLY A 79 -9.51 2.92 15.76
N ALA A 80 -8.99 3.38 16.90
CA ALA A 80 -7.68 4.01 17.01
C ALA A 80 -6.53 3.10 16.55
N GLU A 81 -6.65 1.78 16.74
CA GLU A 81 -5.66 0.82 16.26
C GLU A 81 -5.47 0.94 14.75
N LEU A 82 -6.59 0.96 14.00
CA LEU A 82 -6.58 1.10 12.55
C LEU A 82 -6.04 2.47 12.12
N ALA A 83 -6.54 3.56 12.71
CA ALA A 83 -6.13 4.91 12.35
C ALA A 83 -4.62 5.13 12.54
N ILE A 84 -4.07 4.69 13.67
CA ILE A 84 -2.63 4.82 13.97
C ILE A 84 -1.80 3.95 13.02
N TRP A 85 -2.19 2.69 12.80
CA TRP A 85 -1.45 1.79 11.91
C TRP A 85 -1.42 2.34 10.47
N LYS A 86 -2.53 2.90 9.99
CA LYS A 86 -2.57 3.60 8.70
C LYS A 86 -1.57 4.75 8.61
N GLY A 87 -1.52 5.62 9.62
CA GLY A 87 -0.55 6.72 9.67
C GLY A 87 0.91 6.25 9.65
N VAL A 88 1.21 5.14 10.34
CA VAL A 88 2.55 4.52 10.32
C VAL A 88 2.89 3.94 8.93
N ALA A 89 1.91 3.33 8.27
CA ALA A 89 2.09 2.63 7.00
C ALA A 89 2.42 3.57 5.82
N GLU A 90 2.07 4.85 5.88
CA GLU A 90 2.41 5.87 4.88
C GLU A 90 3.92 5.90 4.52
N TRP A 91 4.76 5.72 5.54
CA TRP A 91 6.21 5.81 5.43
C TRP A 91 6.88 4.56 4.85
N GLY A 92 6.10 3.52 4.55
CA GLY A 92 6.59 2.25 4.03
C GLY A 92 7.28 2.37 2.67
N SER A 93 8.05 1.33 2.32
CA SER A 93 8.85 1.29 1.09
C SER A 93 8.00 1.23 -0.18
N GLN A 94 6.77 0.78 -0.02
CA GLN A 94 5.72 0.69 -1.03
C GLN A 94 4.36 0.82 -0.32
N PRO A 95 3.25 0.97 -1.05
CA PRO A 95 1.94 1.00 -0.42
C PRO A 95 1.68 -0.27 0.42
N HIS A 96 1.00 -0.11 1.55
CA HIS A 96 0.72 -1.22 2.46
C HIS A 96 -0.40 -2.10 1.91
N GLY A 97 -0.16 -3.41 1.79
CA GLY A 97 -1.10 -4.30 1.11
C GLY A 97 -1.33 -3.88 -0.35
N SER A 98 -2.57 -3.52 -0.68
CA SER A 98 -2.92 -2.90 -1.96
C SER A 98 -2.67 -1.39 -2.00
N GLY A 99 -2.70 -0.74 -0.83
CA GLY A 99 -2.68 0.72 -0.66
C GLY A 99 -4.00 1.41 -1.00
N ARG A 100 -5.05 0.69 -1.41
CA ARG A 100 -6.26 1.28 -2.02
C ARG A 100 -7.55 1.04 -1.23
N THR A 101 -7.44 0.56 -0.01
CA THR A 101 -8.58 0.28 0.87
C THR A 101 -9.00 1.49 1.70
N ASP A 102 -8.12 2.48 1.87
CA ASP A 102 -8.45 3.70 2.59
C ASP A 102 -9.41 4.57 1.76
N PRO A 103 -10.60 4.91 2.25
CA PRO A 103 -11.57 5.70 1.48
C PRO A 103 -11.19 7.18 1.36
N THR A 104 -10.15 7.64 2.05
CA THR A 104 -9.76 9.06 2.14
C THR A 104 -8.54 9.40 1.30
N GLN A 105 -7.87 8.39 0.75
CA GLN A 105 -6.66 8.54 -0.03
C GLN A 105 -6.72 7.63 -1.26
N GLU A 106 -6.14 8.06 -2.39
CA GLU A 106 -6.06 7.20 -3.58
C GLU A 106 -5.06 6.05 -3.38
N GLU A 107 -4.01 6.30 -2.59
CA GLU A 107 -2.97 5.35 -2.23
C GLU A 107 -2.46 5.67 -0.81
N LEU A 108 -2.48 4.68 0.09
CA LEU A 108 -1.93 4.77 1.45
C LEU A 108 -0.46 4.33 1.41
N GLY A 109 0.42 5.29 1.65
CA GLY A 109 1.82 5.23 1.25
C GLY A 109 2.04 5.59 -0.22
N SER A 110 3.28 5.73 -0.70
CA SER A 110 4.53 5.24 -0.12
C SER A 110 5.64 6.29 0.01
N GLY A 111 6.45 6.16 1.06
CA GLY A 111 7.71 6.89 1.24
C GLY A 111 8.81 6.49 0.23
N GLY A 112 8.68 5.35 -0.45
CA GLY A 112 9.63 4.90 -1.46
C GLY A 112 11.06 4.66 -0.95
N SER A 113 11.26 4.58 0.37
CA SER A 113 12.55 4.35 1.02
C SER A 113 12.82 2.87 1.34
N ASN A 114 14.04 2.47 1.74
CA ASN A 114 14.28 1.10 2.27
C ASN A 114 13.77 0.90 3.70
N PHE A 115 12.62 1.46 4.02
CA PHE A 115 12.02 1.40 5.35
C PHE A 115 10.67 0.72 5.29
N ASP A 116 10.40 -0.17 6.25
CA ASP A 116 9.07 -0.71 6.50
C ASP A 116 8.96 -0.95 8.00
N ALA A 117 7.89 -0.40 8.58
CA ALA A 117 7.49 -0.67 9.95
C ALA A 117 6.91 -2.09 10.05
N PHE A 118 6.89 -2.65 11.26
CA PHE A 118 6.22 -3.91 11.53
C PHE A 118 5.19 -3.75 12.64
N TYR A 119 3.92 -3.99 12.34
CA TYR A 119 2.88 -4.00 13.35
C TYR A 119 2.95 -5.28 14.21
N SER A 120 3.43 -5.14 15.44
CA SER A 120 3.56 -6.25 16.40
C SER A 120 2.28 -6.51 17.21
N GLY A 121 1.19 -5.79 16.94
CA GLY A 121 -0.12 -5.98 17.59
C GLY A 121 -0.38 -5.00 18.73
N LEU A 122 -1.39 -5.32 19.54
CA LEU A 122 -1.75 -4.51 20.70
C LEU A 122 -0.80 -4.71 21.88
N ALA A 123 -0.62 -3.63 22.64
CA ALA A 123 0.02 -3.62 23.96
C ALA A 123 -1.05 -3.42 25.05
N THR A 124 -0.76 -3.91 26.25
CA THR A 124 -1.64 -3.78 27.43
C THR A 124 -1.20 -2.68 28.40
N VAL A 125 -0.01 -2.11 28.18
CA VAL A 125 0.61 -1.12 29.04
C VAL A 125 1.42 -0.12 28.21
N GLN A 126 1.70 1.03 28.82
CA GLN A 126 2.44 2.14 28.23
C GLN A 126 3.88 1.82 27.74
N GLY A 127 4.53 0.81 28.33
CA GLY A 127 5.94 0.46 28.07
C GLY A 127 6.97 1.47 28.62
N ASN A 128 8.23 1.05 28.68
CA ASN A 128 9.37 1.96 28.93
C ASN A 128 9.69 2.79 27.67
N THR A 129 10.56 3.79 27.75
CA THR A 129 10.96 4.70 26.64
C THR A 129 11.42 4.00 25.37
N ASN A 130 11.73 2.70 25.45
CA ASN A 130 12.35 1.93 24.39
C ASN A 130 11.40 0.87 23.82
N ALA A 131 10.11 0.93 24.15
CA ALA A 131 9.16 -0.14 23.90
C ALA A 131 8.44 -0.09 22.55
N ASN A 132 8.64 0.99 21.77
CA ASN A 132 7.98 1.24 20.47
C ASN A 132 6.45 1.17 20.59
N ILE A 133 5.91 1.78 21.65
CA ILE A 133 4.47 1.77 21.95
C ILE A 133 3.89 3.16 21.71
N ILE A 134 2.79 3.17 20.95
CA ILE A 134 1.95 4.34 20.71
C ILE A 134 0.77 4.27 21.68
N SER A 135 0.50 5.35 22.43
CA SER A 135 -0.63 5.40 23.36
C SER A 135 -1.05 6.82 23.73
N GLN A 136 -2.24 6.94 24.30
CA GLN A 136 -2.68 8.15 25.01
C GLN A 136 -2.03 8.22 26.40
N ILE A 137 -1.85 9.43 26.91
CA ILE A 137 -1.42 9.71 28.29
C ILE A 137 -2.33 10.75 28.94
N PRO A 138 -2.57 10.65 30.26
CA PRO A 138 -3.34 11.65 30.96
C PRO A 138 -2.62 13.00 31.01
N GLY A 139 -3.40 14.07 31.11
CA GLY A 139 -2.92 15.43 31.29
C GLY A 139 -3.17 16.32 30.09
N SER A 140 -2.78 17.59 30.24
CA SER A 140 -3.05 18.62 29.25
C SER A 140 -1.84 19.47 28.95
N MET A 141 -1.54 19.65 27.65
CA MET A 141 -0.54 20.57 27.14
C MET A 141 -1.02 21.23 25.84
N PHE A 142 -0.36 22.31 25.43
CA PHE A 142 -0.61 22.96 24.13
C PHE A 142 -0.18 22.09 22.94
N ILE A 143 0.78 21.19 23.15
CA ILE A 143 1.15 20.16 22.18
C ILE A 143 0.15 19.01 22.25
N LYS A 144 -0.23 18.45 21.10
CA LYS A 144 -1.29 17.44 21.00
C LYS A 144 -0.73 16.03 21.15
N ALA A 145 0.34 15.77 20.42
CA ALA A 145 1.13 14.57 20.53
C ALA A 145 2.63 14.93 20.50
N TYR A 146 3.46 13.93 20.79
CA TYR A 146 4.90 14.01 20.60
C TYR A 146 5.52 12.62 20.48
N THR A 147 6.67 12.59 19.83
CA THR A 147 7.56 11.45 19.79
C THR A 147 8.73 11.66 20.74
N GLU A 148 8.99 10.66 21.59
CA GLU A 148 10.13 10.68 22.49
C GLU A 148 11.43 10.36 21.74
N ILE A 149 12.39 11.29 21.86
CA ILE A 149 13.74 11.20 21.28
C ILE A 149 14.80 11.14 22.41
N PRO A 150 16.01 10.57 22.19
CA PRO A 150 16.51 9.95 20.95
C PRO A 150 15.84 8.60 20.64
N ILE A 151 15.86 8.20 19.36
CA ILE A 151 15.14 7.00 18.87
C ILE A 151 16.02 5.76 18.72
N ARG A 152 17.33 5.89 18.99
CA ARG A 152 18.34 4.87 18.64
C ARG A 152 18.14 3.54 19.39
N ASP A 153 17.68 3.60 20.63
CA ASP A 153 17.45 2.43 21.48
C ASP A 153 15.95 2.16 21.72
N GLY A 154 15.10 2.78 20.91
CA GLY A 154 13.65 2.68 20.90
C GLY A 154 12.98 4.05 21.00
N TRP A 155 11.68 4.09 20.81
CA TRP A 155 10.91 5.32 20.73
C TRP A 155 9.50 5.10 21.28
N ARG A 156 8.77 6.19 21.52
CA ARG A 156 7.35 6.16 21.89
C ARG A 156 6.64 7.35 21.32
N ILE A 157 5.36 7.18 20.99
CA ILE A 157 4.49 8.28 20.58
C ILE A 157 3.39 8.44 21.63
N ARG A 158 3.18 9.68 22.05
CA ARG A 158 2.26 10.06 23.13
C ARG A 158 1.23 11.04 22.63
N PHE A 159 -0.03 10.71 22.88
CA PHE A 159 -1.17 11.58 22.62
C PHE A 159 -1.68 12.11 23.96
N TYR A 160 -1.82 13.43 24.11
CA TYR A 160 -2.43 13.99 25.32
C TYR A 160 -3.94 13.77 25.30
N GLU A 161 -4.48 13.38 26.45
CA GLU A 161 -5.91 13.25 26.65
C GLU A 161 -6.61 14.62 26.58
N ASP A 162 -6.19 15.60 27.38
CA ASP A 162 -6.89 16.88 27.47
C ASP A 162 -6.14 18.01 26.74
N PRO A 163 -6.83 19.01 26.17
CA PRO A 163 -8.28 19.11 25.97
C PRO A 163 -8.77 18.44 24.67
N TRP A 164 -7.94 17.62 24.04
CA TRP A 164 -8.12 17.18 22.65
C TRP A 164 -9.16 16.07 22.54
N VAL A 165 -9.93 16.07 21.44
CA VAL A 165 -10.86 14.98 21.11
C VAL A 165 -10.30 14.22 19.91
N TRP A 166 -9.82 13.00 20.15
CA TRP A 166 -9.23 12.17 19.11
C TRP A 166 -10.31 11.48 18.26
N ASN A 167 -10.19 11.57 16.94
CA ASN A 167 -11.16 11.01 15.99
C ASN A 167 -10.48 9.98 15.08
N ASP A 168 -11.12 8.83 14.89
CA ASP A 168 -10.64 7.75 14.03
C ASP A 168 -11.44 7.58 12.73
N ALA A 169 -12.59 8.25 12.63
CA ALA A 169 -13.50 8.10 11.50
C ALA A 169 -12.82 8.54 10.20
N PRO A 170 -12.77 7.67 9.18
CA PRO A 170 -12.13 8.01 7.93
C PRO A 170 -12.97 9.06 7.19
N ASP A 171 -14.30 8.94 7.21
CA ASP A 171 -15.23 9.85 6.56
C ASP A 171 -16.04 10.69 7.57
N GLY A 172 -16.38 11.92 7.15
CA GLY A 172 -17.17 12.84 7.96
C GLY A 172 -16.36 14.02 8.53
N ALA A 173 -17.07 14.93 9.20
CA ALA A 173 -16.45 16.02 9.92
C ALA A 173 -15.96 15.52 11.28
N LEU A 174 -14.80 15.98 11.73
CA LEU A 174 -14.28 15.69 13.06
C LEU A 174 -15.29 16.14 14.14
N VAL A 175 -15.49 15.31 15.15
CA VAL A 175 -16.38 15.56 16.29
C VAL A 175 -15.53 16.11 17.45
N GLY A 176 -16.04 17.16 18.12
CA GLY A 176 -15.31 17.85 19.20
C GLY A 176 -14.99 19.33 18.93
N GLY A 177 -15.40 19.87 17.77
CA GLY A 177 -15.25 21.29 17.47
C GLY A 177 -13.79 21.71 17.28
N SER A 178 -13.34 22.78 17.95
CA SER A 178 -11.96 23.28 17.84
C SER A 178 -10.91 22.37 18.47
N ASP A 179 -11.33 21.46 19.33
CA ASP A 179 -10.44 20.53 20.02
C ASP A 179 -10.37 19.18 19.31
N ALA A 180 -11.08 19.00 18.20
CA ALA A 180 -11.11 17.77 17.44
C ALA A 180 -9.85 17.58 16.58
N TRP A 181 -9.22 16.42 16.70
CA TRP A 181 -8.01 16.05 15.97
C TRP A 181 -8.11 14.68 15.31
N ASP A 182 -7.61 14.60 14.08
CA ASP A 182 -7.53 13.39 13.29
C ASP A 182 -6.39 12.49 13.77
N LEU A 183 -6.75 11.31 14.28
CA LEU A 183 -5.78 10.41 14.89
C LEU A 183 -4.82 9.80 13.85
N GLN A 184 -5.31 9.50 12.64
CA GLN A 184 -4.48 8.95 11.56
C GLN A 184 -3.42 9.94 11.09
N GLY A 185 -3.81 11.19 10.82
CA GLY A 185 -2.90 12.23 10.37
C GLY A 185 -1.89 12.64 11.43
N VAL A 186 -2.30 12.78 12.68
CA VAL A 186 -1.35 13.09 13.77
C VAL A 186 -0.41 11.91 14.02
N ALA A 187 -0.89 10.66 13.97
CA ALA A 187 0.00 9.49 14.06
C ALA A 187 1.00 9.43 12.90
N CYS A 188 0.60 9.80 11.69
CA CYS A 188 1.50 9.90 10.54
C CYS A 188 2.62 10.92 10.77
N HIS A 189 2.28 12.12 11.24
CA HIS A 189 3.25 13.17 11.61
C HIS A 189 4.24 12.68 12.68
N GLU A 190 3.73 12.17 13.79
CA GLU A 190 4.58 11.72 14.89
C GLU A 190 5.47 10.55 14.48
N TYR A 191 4.97 9.63 13.66
CA TYR A 191 5.81 8.55 13.17
C TYR A 191 6.97 9.05 12.31
N GLY A 192 6.82 10.16 11.57
CA GLY A 192 7.94 10.79 10.88
C GLY A 192 9.07 11.20 11.82
N HIS A 193 8.77 11.69 13.02
CA HIS A 193 9.77 11.91 14.06
C HIS A 193 10.41 10.61 14.55
N ALA A 194 9.63 9.54 14.71
CA ALA A 194 10.16 8.21 15.05
C ALA A 194 11.12 7.67 13.97
N LEU A 195 11.01 8.16 12.74
CA LEU A 195 11.90 7.83 11.63
C LEU A 195 13.18 8.68 11.58
N GLY A 196 13.29 9.73 12.39
CA GLY A 196 14.44 10.63 12.47
C GLY A 196 14.26 11.98 11.75
N LEU A 197 13.04 12.27 11.26
CA LEU A 197 12.71 13.56 10.65
C LEU A 197 12.46 14.61 11.74
N ASP A 198 12.90 15.83 11.47
CA ASP A 198 12.47 17.04 12.17
C ASP A 198 11.36 17.73 11.37
N HIS A 199 10.73 18.73 11.95
CA HIS A 199 9.72 19.51 11.30
C HIS A 199 10.20 20.08 9.96
N SER A 200 9.38 19.93 8.93
CA SER A 200 9.60 20.57 7.64
C SER A 200 9.25 22.06 7.73
N THR A 201 9.99 22.86 6.96
CA THR A 201 9.67 24.28 6.71
C THR A 201 8.72 24.47 5.52
N VAL A 202 8.34 23.39 4.82
CA VAL A 202 7.44 23.44 3.67
C VAL A 202 5.98 23.46 4.14
N PRO A 203 5.21 24.52 3.85
CA PRO A 203 3.80 24.55 4.19
C PRO A 203 3.03 23.44 3.48
N GLY A 204 2.25 22.69 4.26
CA GLY A 204 1.45 21.56 3.77
C GLY A 204 2.19 20.23 3.74
N ALA A 205 3.50 20.19 4.05
CA ALA A 205 4.16 18.92 4.33
C ALA A 205 3.58 18.28 5.59
N THR A 206 3.58 16.96 5.65
CA THR A 206 3.07 16.20 6.80
C THR A 206 3.91 16.50 8.02
N MET A 207 5.22 16.65 7.87
CA MET A 207 6.12 17.07 8.94
C MET A 207 6.10 18.57 9.22
N HIS A 208 5.20 19.38 8.65
CA HIS A 208 5.19 20.81 8.94
C HIS A 208 4.82 21.08 10.41
N GLY A 209 5.68 21.80 11.14
CA GLY A 209 5.57 21.93 12.61
C GLY A 209 4.44 22.82 13.15
N SER A 210 3.61 23.41 12.27
CA SER A 210 2.44 24.16 12.72
C SER A 210 1.18 23.31 12.67
N SER A 211 0.35 23.39 13.71
CA SER A 211 -0.98 22.77 13.71
C SER A 211 -1.82 23.19 12.49
N PRO A 212 -2.23 22.25 11.61
CA PRO A 212 -3.03 22.59 10.44
C PRO A 212 -4.47 22.95 10.84
N PRO A 213 -5.15 23.81 10.07
CA PRO A 213 -6.49 24.31 10.42
C PRO A 213 -7.61 23.28 10.22
N ASP A 214 -7.33 22.13 9.60
CA ASP A 214 -8.27 21.05 9.30
C ASP A 214 -8.27 19.95 10.37
N GLY A 215 -7.66 20.19 11.54
CA GLY A 215 -7.55 19.21 12.61
C GLY A 215 -6.64 18.03 12.27
N GLY A 216 -5.79 18.14 11.25
CA GLY A 216 -4.80 17.12 10.90
C GLY A 216 -5.22 16.14 9.82
N VAL A 217 -6.41 16.30 9.23
CA VAL A 217 -6.90 15.44 8.13
C VAL A 217 -5.94 15.45 6.94
N GLY A 218 -5.37 16.60 6.59
CA GLY A 218 -4.38 16.72 5.50
C GLY A 218 -3.05 16.01 5.78
N MET A 219 -2.78 15.61 7.02
CA MET A 219 -1.55 14.88 7.41
C MET A 219 -1.68 13.37 7.24
N ARG A 220 -2.83 12.85 6.78
CA ARG A 220 -3.04 11.41 6.56
C ARG A 220 -2.14 10.82 5.48
N SER A 221 -1.70 11.63 4.52
CA SER A 221 -0.76 11.27 3.45
C SER A 221 0.57 11.98 3.65
N ILE A 222 1.67 11.38 3.22
CA ILE A 222 2.98 12.05 3.17
C ILE A 222 3.19 12.82 1.86
N GLU A 223 3.83 13.99 1.93
CA GLU A 223 4.06 14.85 0.78
C GLU A 223 5.47 14.67 0.17
N ALA A 224 5.69 15.29 -0.98
CA ALA A 224 6.95 15.17 -1.72
C ALA A 224 8.21 15.59 -0.94
N ASP A 225 8.08 16.47 0.05
CA ASP A 225 9.18 16.89 0.93
C ASP A 225 9.45 15.85 2.02
N ASP A 226 8.40 15.26 2.59
CA ASP A 226 8.48 14.17 3.58
C ASP A 226 9.10 12.91 2.97
N ILE A 227 8.69 12.56 1.74
CA ILE A 227 9.24 11.47 0.94
C ILE A 227 10.74 11.68 0.71
N ALA A 228 11.16 12.90 0.36
CA ALA A 228 12.58 13.21 0.17
C ALA A 228 13.35 13.08 1.50
N GLY A 229 12.76 13.52 2.61
CA GLY A 229 13.32 13.39 3.94
C GLY A 229 13.57 11.93 4.33
N VAL A 230 12.55 11.07 4.27
CA VAL A 230 12.69 9.66 4.66
C VAL A 230 13.66 8.90 3.74
N GLN A 231 13.68 9.23 2.45
CA GLN A 231 14.66 8.68 1.50
C GLN A 231 16.08 9.15 1.79
N SER A 232 16.29 10.33 2.36
CA SER A 232 17.62 10.80 2.77
C SER A 232 18.19 9.97 3.94
N ILE A 233 17.33 9.46 4.83
CA ILE A 233 17.73 8.69 6.02
C ILE A 233 17.93 7.20 5.68
N TYR A 234 16.97 6.60 4.96
CA TYR A 234 16.94 5.16 4.70
C TYR A 234 17.34 4.77 3.28
N GLY A 235 17.63 5.74 2.41
CA GLY A 235 17.88 5.53 0.99
C GLY A 235 16.61 5.20 0.23
N ILE A 236 16.63 5.45 -1.09
CA ILE A 236 15.57 5.03 -2.01
C ILE A 236 15.49 3.51 -2.02
N ARG A 237 14.26 2.97 -2.10
CA ARG A 237 13.97 1.53 -2.16
C ARG A 237 14.86 0.82 -3.19
N SER A 238 15.65 -0.12 -2.69
CA SER A 238 16.55 -0.95 -3.47
C SER A 238 15.78 -1.95 -4.32
N ALA A 239 16.25 -2.19 -5.54
CA ALA A 239 15.75 -3.25 -6.40
C ALA A 239 16.02 -4.67 -5.85
N THR A 240 16.96 -4.81 -4.91
CA THR A 240 17.33 -6.09 -4.28
C THR A 240 16.68 -6.29 -2.91
N LYS A 241 15.83 -5.36 -2.48
CA LYS A 241 15.05 -5.48 -1.25
C LYS A 241 14.21 -6.74 -1.27
N VAL A 242 14.24 -7.47 -0.16
CA VAL A 242 13.38 -8.65 0.03
C VAL A 242 11.93 -8.20 -0.17
N HIS A 243 11.12 -9.01 -0.83
CA HIS A 243 9.77 -8.59 -1.16
C HIS A 243 8.80 -9.76 -1.05
N ILE A 244 7.68 -9.53 -0.37
CA ILE A 244 6.53 -10.42 -0.34
C ILE A 244 5.51 -9.90 -1.35
N GLN A 245 5.17 -10.76 -2.31
CA GLN A 245 4.16 -10.48 -3.33
C GLN A 245 2.77 -10.95 -2.89
N ASN A 246 2.69 -12.13 -2.27
CA ASN A 246 1.47 -12.69 -1.70
C ASN A 246 1.79 -13.87 -0.79
N TYR A 247 0.75 -14.38 -0.10
CA TYR A 247 0.75 -15.70 0.49
C TYR A 247 -0.51 -16.49 0.09
N GLU A 248 -0.43 -17.80 0.27
CA GLU A 248 -1.51 -18.75 0.06
C GLU A 248 -1.64 -19.63 1.31
N LEU A 249 -2.83 -19.71 1.89
CA LEU A 249 -3.12 -20.71 2.92
C LEU A 249 -3.11 -22.10 2.27
N ILE A 250 -2.33 -23.02 2.82
CA ILE A 250 -2.23 -24.41 2.36
C ILE A 250 -2.44 -25.37 3.53
N PRO A 251 -2.80 -26.64 3.29
CA PRO A 251 -2.86 -27.61 4.36
C PRO A 251 -1.54 -27.66 5.16
N GLY A 252 -1.61 -27.37 6.46
CA GLY A 252 -0.45 -27.39 7.36
C GLY A 252 0.40 -26.12 7.41
N GLY A 253 0.03 -25.03 6.73
CA GLY A 253 0.75 -23.77 6.87
C GLY A 253 0.42 -22.75 5.77
N ILE A 254 1.40 -21.91 5.45
CA ILE A 254 1.30 -20.91 4.40
C ILE A 254 2.44 -21.05 3.40
N ARG A 255 2.15 -20.71 2.15
CA ARG A 255 3.13 -20.54 1.09
C ARG A 255 3.27 -19.05 0.79
N ILE A 256 4.41 -18.48 1.12
CA ILE A 256 4.76 -17.09 0.82
C ILE A 256 5.44 -17.06 -0.56
N ARG A 257 5.02 -16.15 -1.43
CA ARG A 257 5.67 -15.89 -2.73
C ARG A 257 6.25 -14.49 -2.74
N GLY A 258 7.41 -14.36 -3.37
CA GLY A 258 8.15 -13.11 -3.35
C GLY A 258 9.47 -13.21 -4.09
N SER A 259 10.42 -12.39 -3.67
CA SER A 259 11.76 -12.36 -4.22
C SER A 259 12.80 -11.96 -3.17
N GLY A 260 14.06 -12.30 -3.41
CA GLY A 260 15.17 -11.93 -2.54
C GLY A 260 15.29 -12.77 -1.27
N PHE A 261 14.53 -13.86 -1.13
CA PHE A 261 14.61 -14.75 0.03
C PHE A 261 15.95 -15.49 0.08
N HIS A 262 16.52 -15.60 1.28
CA HIS A 262 17.76 -16.37 1.49
C HIS A 262 17.52 -17.86 1.21
N PRO A 263 18.50 -18.61 0.67
CA PRO A 263 18.31 -20.04 0.39
C PRO A 263 17.97 -20.88 1.62
N THR A 264 18.53 -20.56 2.79
CA THR A 264 18.47 -21.46 3.97
C THR A 264 18.09 -20.84 5.31
N ASN A 265 18.03 -19.51 5.42
CA ASN A 265 18.10 -18.86 6.75
C ASN A 265 17.25 -17.59 6.82
N ASN A 266 15.99 -17.67 6.41
CA ASN A 266 15.05 -16.57 6.59
C ASN A 266 14.45 -16.61 8.00
N GLN A 267 14.06 -15.43 8.47
CA GLN A 267 13.17 -15.26 9.61
C GLN A 267 11.82 -14.81 9.08
N ILE A 268 10.74 -15.45 9.55
CA ILE A 268 9.37 -15.08 9.20
C ILE A 268 8.74 -14.47 10.44
N TRP A 269 8.23 -13.26 10.32
CA TRP A 269 7.68 -12.47 11.41
C TRP A 269 6.17 -12.38 11.24
N PHE A 270 5.44 -12.56 12.33
CA PHE A 270 3.99 -12.50 12.42
C PHE A 270 3.58 -11.60 13.59
N THR A 271 2.50 -10.84 13.41
CA THR A 271 1.83 -10.12 14.49
C THR A 271 1.35 -11.10 15.57
N HIS A 272 1.32 -10.66 16.83
CA HIS A 272 0.80 -11.46 17.93
C HIS A 272 -0.73 -11.61 17.85
N SER A 273 -1.23 -12.81 18.13
CA SER A 273 -2.67 -13.13 18.18
C SER A 273 -3.39 -12.58 19.39
N SER A 274 -2.67 -11.98 20.34
CA SER A 274 -3.24 -11.43 21.58
C SER A 274 -2.38 -10.27 22.06
N PRO A 275 -2.97 -9.30 22.80
CA PRO A 275 -2.23 -8.18 23.35
C PRO A 275 -1.05 -8.64 24.21
N THR A 276 0.10 -7.96 24.05
CA THR A 276 1.33 -8.29 24.78
C THR A 276 1.58 -7.34 25.96
N THR A 277 2.32 -7.80 26.97
CA THR A 277 2.79 -6.99 28.11
C THR A 277 4.26 -6.58 27.91
N GLY A 278 4.67 -5.41 28.41
CA GLY A 278 6.09 -5.04 28.55
C GLY A 278 6.79 -4.49 27.29
N SER A 279 8.12 -4.31 27.40
CA SER A 279 9.00 -3.62 26.43
C SER A 279 9.34 -4.41 25.17
N ASP A 280 9.08 -5.72 25.16
CA ASP A 280 9.65 -6.57 24.13
C ASP A 280 8.63 -6.73 23.00
N GLY A 281 8.57 -5.73 22.12
CA GLY A 281 7.84 -5.75 20.84
C GLY A 281 8.37 -6.76 19.82
N THR A 282 9.05 -7.81 20.32
CA THR A 282 9.57 -8.89 19.51
C THR A 282 8.41 -9.57 18.78
N PRO A 283 8.42 -9.55 17.43
CA PRO A 283 7.46 -10.27 16.61
C PRO A 283 7.37 -11.75 17.00
N VAL A 284 6.25 -12.40 16.65
CA VAL A 284 6.22 -13.87 16.63
C VAL A 284 7.08 -14.33 15.47
N ARG A 285 8.16 -15.07 15.74
CA ARG A 285 9.16 -15.42 14.73
C ARG A 285 9.28 -16.91 14.48
N VAL A 286 9.41 -17.29 13.22
CA VAL A 286 9.93 -18.61 12.80
C VAL A 286 11.31 -18.41 12.19
N MET A 287 12.31 -19.09 12.74
CA MET A 287 13.72 -18.89 12.40
C MET A 287 14.25 -20.00 11.48
N GLY A 288 15.30 -19.71 10.72
CA GLY A 288 16.02 -20.72 9.93
C GLY A 288 15.20 -21.31 8.78
N VAL A 289 14.26 -20.54 8.23
CA VAL A 289 13.34 -21.03 7.21
C VAL A 289 14.02 -21.02 5.83
N PRO A 290 14.16 -22.18 5.15
CA PRO A 290 14.72 -22.22 3.81
C PRO A 290 13.72 -21.68 2.77
N SER A 291 14.25 -21.22 1.64
CA SER A 291 13.43 -20.85 0.49
C SER A 291 13.62 -21.82 -0.67
N GLY A 292 12.59 -21.96 -1.50
CA GLY A 292 12.61 -22.71 -2.75
C GLY A 292 12.48 -21.80 -3.97
N GLY A 293 12.58 -22.41 -5.17
CA GLY A 293 12.38 -21.71 -6.43
C GLY A 293 13.38 -20.57 -6.67
N GLY A 294 14.63 -20.72 -6.22
CA GLY A 294 15.67 -19.70 -6.36
C GLY A 294 15.43 -18.44 -5.53
N GLY A 295 14.86 -18.57 -4.33
CA GLY A 295 14.60 -17.42 -3.45
C GLY A 295 13.25 -16.74 -3.69
N THR A 296 12.28 -17.44 -4.28
CA THR A 296 10.96 -16.88 -4.64
C THR A 296 9.80 -17.46 -3.85
N ARG A 297 10.02 -18.52 -3.07
CA ARG A 297 8.97 -19.22 -2.33
C ARG A 297 9.44 -19.65 -0.96
N ILE A 298 8.63 -19.42 0.07
CA ILE A 298 8.84 -19.93 1.42
C ILE A 298 7.61 -20.74 1.82
N PHE A 299 7.84 -21.84 2.51
CA PHE A 299 6.82 -22.63 3.17
C PHE A 299 7.06 -22.57 4.67
N VAL A 300 6.04 -22.20 5.43
CA VAL A 300 6.15 -22.06 6.88
C VAL A 300 4.80 -22.38 7.52
N THR A 301 4.82 -23.05 8.65
CA THR A 301 3.64 -23.20 9.51
C THR A 301 3.62 -22.03 10.48
N PRO A 302 2.63 -21.11 10.41
CA PRO A 302 2.52 -20.04 11.39
C PRO A 302 2.41 -20.63 12.81
N PRO A 303 3.14 -20.10 13.80
CA PRO A 303 2.97 -20.49 15.19
C PRO A 303 1.55 -20.19 15.68
N SER A 304 1.09 -20.86 16.74
CA SER A 304 -0.24 -20.61 17.32
C SER A 304 -0.43 -19.19 17.87
N LEU A 305 0.67 -18.47 18.11
CA LEU A 305 0.67 -17.08 18.53
C LEU A 305 0.60 -16.09 17.36
N ALA A 306 0.62 -16.54 16.11
CA ALA A 306 0.49 -15.68 14.94
C ALA A 306 -0.97 -15.23 14.77
N GLY A 307 -1.20 -13.92 14.85
CA GLY A 307 -2.50 -13.26 14.72
C GLY A 307 -2.75 -12.64 13.35
N GLN A 308 -3.90 -11.99 13.22
CA GLN A 308 -4.15 -11.01 12.17
C GLN A 308 -3.19 -9.82 12.35
N GLY A 309 -2.68 -9.26 11.25
CA GLY A 309 -1.75 -8.14 11.29
C GLY A 309 -0.78 -8.14 10.11
N ASP A 310 0.50 -7.97 10.39
CA ASP A 310 1.62 -8.01 9.47
C ASP A 310 2.32 -9.38 9.39
N LEU A 311 2.76 -9.69 8.18
CA LEU A 311 3.72 -10.73 7.82
C LEU A 311 4.94 -10.10 7.16
N MET A 312 6.13 -10.41 7.67
CA MET A 312 7.40 -9.99 7.06
C MET A 312 8.38 -11.15 6.94
N VAL A 313 9.26 -11.05 5.94
CA VAL A 313 10.41 -11.93 5.77
C VAL A 313 11.66 -11.10 5.95
N ARG A 314 12.52 -11.53 6.88
CA ARG A 314 13.86 -10.99 7.04
C ARG A 314 14.89 -12.02 6.62
N ARG A 315 15.78 -11.66 5.70
CA ARG A 315 16.96 -12.48 5.35
C ARG A 315 18.14 -12.16 6.29
N PRO A 316 19.20 -13.00 6.32
CA PRO A 316 20.39 -12.69 7.08
C PRO A 316 21.02 -11.38 6.60
N GLY A 317 21.32 -10.51 7.54
CA GLY A 317 21.94 -9.22 7.27
C GLY A 317 21.41 -8.13 8.20
N ARG A 318 21.94 -6.93 8.01
CA ARG A 318 21.66 -5.74 8.83
C ARG A 318 21.22 -4.55 7.98
N ASP A 319 21.18 -4.72 6.67
CA ASP A 319 20.91 -3.64 5.74
C ASP A 319 19.39 -3.43 5.62
N PRO A 320 18.93 -2.19 5.41
CA PRO A 320 17.51 -1.87 5.30
C PRO A 320 16.74 -2.72 4.25
N GLU A 321 17.42 -3.16 3.19
CA GLU A 321 16.88 -4.04 2.15
C GLU A 321 16.71 -5.51 2.57
N ASP A 322 17.25 -5.93 3.72
CA ASP A 322 17.17 -7.32 4.20
C ASP A 322 15.83 -7.66 4.86
N LEU A 323 15.00 -6.66 5.14
CA LEU A 323 13.64 -6.81 5.64
C LEU A 323 12.66 -6.55 4.49
N SER A 324 11.61 -7.37 4.39
CA SER A 324 10.60 -7.21 3.33
C SER A 324 9.75 -5.96 3.50
N ASN A 325 8.83 -5.72 2.56
CA ASN A 325 7.64 -4.95 2.87
C ASN A 325 6.81 -5.63 3.97
N ALA A 326 6.10 -4.83 4.76
CA ALA A 326 5.03 -5.31 5.61
C ALA A 326 3.87 -5.78 4.71
N PHE A 327 3.54 -7.07 4.78
CA PHE A 327 2.48 -7.65 3.98
C PHE A 327 1.33 -8.02 4.92
N PRO A 328 0.09 -7.57 4.66
CA PRO A 328 -0.99 -7.87 5.58
C PRO A 328 -1.24 -9.39 5.64
N PHE A 329 -1.70 -9.88 6.79
CA PHE A 329 -1.80 -11.30 7.07
C PHE A 329 -3.01 -11.59 7.95
N ASP A 330 -3.75 -12.60 7.53
CA ASP A 330 -4.78 -13.24 8.33
C ASP A 330 -4.53 -14.78 8.29
N PRO A 331 -4.40 -15.43 9.46
CA PRO A 331 -4.16 -16.88 9.53
C PRO A 331 -5.38 -17.73 9.14
N ASN A 332 -6.58 -17.16 9.17
CA ASN A 332 -7.85 -17.86 8.92
C ASN A 332 -8.44 -17.54 7.56
N SER A 333 -8.01 -16.44 6.94
CA SER A 333 -8.40 -16.06 5.59
C SER A 333 -7.15 -15.65 4.81
N PRO A 334 -6.93 -16.09 3.56
CA PRO A 334 -6.00 -15.33 2.73
C PRO A 334 -6.51 -13.89 2.67
N LEU A 335 -5.60 -12.91 2.64
CA LEU A 335 -6.01 -11.55 2.36
C LEU A 335 -6.94 -11.55 1.16
N LEU A 336 -7.99 -10.77 1.36
CA LEU A 336 -8.75 -10.03 0.38
C LEU A 336 -7.77 -9.39 -0.63
N SER A 337 -7.28 -10.21 -1.55
CA SER A 337 -6.09 -9.92 -2.34
C SER A 337 -6.46 -8.99 -3.48
N ALA A 338 -5.62 -7.98 -3.68
CA ALA A 338 -5.62 -7.18 -4.89
C ALA A 338 -5.70 -8.11 -6.13
N PRO A 339 -6.48 -7.73 -7.17
CA PRO A 339 -6.62 -8.60 -8.32
C PRO A 339 -5.27 -8.98 -8.95
N LEU A 340 -5.11 -10.26 -9.29
CA LEU A 340 -3.88 -10.80 -9.84
C LEU A 340 -3.97 -10.89 -11.37
N SER A 341 -3.16 -10.10 -12.07
CA SER A 341 -2.98 -10.26 -13.52
C SER A 341 -2.15 -11.51 -13.83
N TYR A 342 -2.60 -12.33 -14.78
CA TYR A 342 -1.90 -13.56 -15.17
C TYR A 342 -2.08 -13.90 -16.66
N GLY A 343 -1.14 -14.69 -17.17
CA GLY A 343 -1.06 -15.03 -18.59
C GLY A 343 -0.62 -13.84 -19.44
N SER A 344 -0.67 -14.04 -20.76
CA SER A 344 -0.19 -13.08 -21.75
C SER A 344 -1.30 -12.78 -22.75
N GLY A 345 -1.44 -11.51 -23.13
CA GLY A 345 -2.34 -11.13 -24.21
C GLY A 345 -1.88 -11.65 -25.56
N LYS A 346 -2.80 -11.70 -26.51
CA LYS A 346 -2.49 -11.94 -27.92
C LYS A 346 -1.84 -10.69 -28.51
N VAL A 347 -0.76 -10.87 -29.27
CA VAL A 347 -0.19 -9.81 -30.09
C VAL A 347 -1.16 -9.54 -31.24
N GLY A 348 -1.71 -8.33 -31.29
CA GLY A 348 -2.69 -7.90 -32.29
C GLY A 348 -2.03 -7.55 -33.63
N SER A 349 -2.85 -7.17 -34.60
CA SER A 349 -2.40 -6.78 -35.95
C SER A 349 -1.49 -5.54 -35.98
N THR A 350 -1.51 -4.74 -34.92
CA THR A 350 -0.64 -3.58 -34.72
C THR A 350 0.74 -3.94 -34.15
N GLY A 351 0.98 -5.23 -33.85
CA GLY A 351 2.22 -5.70 -33.22
C GLY A 351 2.29 -5.45 -31.70
N LEU A 352 1.25 -4.85 -31.10
CA LEU A 352 1.14 -4.64 -29.66
C LEU A 352 0.40 -5.78 -28.97
N GLN A 353 0.73 -6.02 -27.71
CA GLN A 353 0.08 -7.04 -26.90
C GLN A 353 -0.99 -6.41 -26.02
N ALA A 354 -2.25 -6.75 -26.28
CA ALA A 354 -3.37 -6.20 -25.52
C ALA A 354 -3.33 -6.65 -24.06
N SER A 355 -3.57 -5.71 -23.14
CA SER A 355 -3.50 -5.97 -21.70
C SER A 355 -4.81 -5.62 -21.00
N LEU A 356 -5.20 -6.43 -20.02
CA LEU A 356 -6.25 -6.15 -19.06
C LEU A 356 -5.60 -5.94 -17.68
N SER A 357 -5.80 -4.75 -17.14
CA SER A 357 -5.39 -4.34 -15.80
C SER A 357 -6.62 -4.01 -14.95
N TRP A 358 -6.37 -3.65 -13.71
CA TRP A 358 -7.37 -3.21 -12.75
C TRP A 358 -6.82 -1.97 -12.03
N ASP A 359 -7.72 -1.17 -11.48
CA ASP A 359 -7.35 0.10 -10.87
C ASP A 359 -8.07 0.41 -9.55
N SER A 360 -9.02 -0.44 -9.13
CA SER A 360 -9.60 -0.40 -7.78
C SER A 360 -9.81 -1.81 -7.23
N LEU A 361 -9.98 -1.91 -5.90
CA LEU A 361 -10.26 -3.19 -5.25
C LEU A 361 -11.72 -3.64 -5.46
N PRO A 362 -11.95 -4.96 -5.61
CA PRO A 362 -13.27 -5.58 -5.75
C PRO A 362 -14.06 -5.65 -4.44
N SER A 363 -14.27 -4.51 -3.80
CA SER A 363 -14.99 -4.38 -2.52
C SER A 363 -16.50 -4.17 -2.71
N GLN A 364 -17.30 -4.82 -1.86
CA GLN A 364 -18.73 -4.58 -1.76
C GLN A 364 -19.00 -3.17 -1.19
N THR A 365 -18.21 -2.71 -0.22
CA THR A 365 -18.29 -1.35 0.33
C THR A 365 -18.12 -0.29 -0.77
N ALA A 366 -17.19 -0.49 -1.70
CA ALA A 366 -17.03 0.37 -2.88
C ALA A 366 -18.14 0.20 -3.93
N GLY A 367 -18.96 -0.84 -3.83
CA GLY A 367 -20.07 -1.18 -4.73
C GLY A 367 -19.66 -1.68 -6.12
N SER A 368 -18.45 -1.38 -6.58
CA SER A 368 -17.89 -1.84 -7.84
C SER A 368 -16.37 -1.78 -7.85
N PHE A 369 -15.75 -2.48 -8.80
CA PHE A 369 -14.34 -2.27 -9.12
C PHE A 369 -14.11 -2.09 -10.60
N ARG A 370 -12.93 -1.58 -10.96
CA ARG A 370 -12.64 -1.16 -12.32
C ARG A 370 -11.56 -2.01 -12.97
N LEU A 371 -11.87 -2.47 -14.19
CA LEU A 371 -10.95 -3.13 -15.10
C LEU A 371 -10.65 -2.21 -16.27
N SER A 372 -9.39 -2.18 -16.70
CA SER A 372 -8.93 -1.31 -17.78
C SER A 372 -8.21 -2.12 -18.85
N CYS A 373 -8.63 -1.95 -20.10
CA CYS A 373 -7.94 -2.47 -21.27
C CYS A 373 -7.04 -1.39 -21.85
N LEU A 374 -5.81 -1.75 -22.17
CA LEU A 374 -4.86 -0.92 -22.90
C LEU A 374 -4.33 -1.67 -24.11
N THR A 375 -3.89 -0.91 -25.12
CA THR A 375 -3.21 -1.44 -26.31
C THR A 375 -4.03 -2.48 -27.09
N GLY A 376 -5.37 -2.36 -27.04
CA GLY A 376 -6.25 -3.03 -27.97
C GLY A 376 -6.21 -2.39 -29.35
N ILE A 377 -7.21 -2.70 -30.18
CA ILE A 377 -7.30 -2.14 -31.54
C ILE A 377 -8.07 -0.82 -31.51
N ALA A 378 -7.42 0.23 -32.01
CA ALA A 378 -8.00 1.55 -32.21
C ALA A 378 -9.19 1.51 -33.18
N GLY A 379 -10.14 2.44 -32.99
CA GLY A 379 -11.17 2.73 -33.97
C GLY A 379 -12.58 2.25 -33.62
N GLY A 380 -12.93 2.19 -32.32
CA GLY A 380 -14.31 1.91 -31.95
C GLY A 380 -14.69 0.45 -32.16
N VAL A 381 -13.77 -0.50 -31.90
CA VAL A 381 -14.04 -1.91 -32.15
C VAL A 381 -14.85 -2.55 -31.01
N PRO A 382 -15.80 -3.45 -31.32
CA PRO A 382 -16.59 -4.10 -30.29
C PRO A 382 -15.73 -5.05 -29.47
N ALA A 383 -15.95 -5.01 -28.17
CA ALA A 383 -15.29 -5.84 -27.18
C ALA A 383 -16.30 -6.41 -26.19
N ILE A 384 -15.96 -7.56 -25.62
CA ILE A 384 -16.79 -8.28 -24.66
C ILE A 384 -15.91 -8.74 -23.51
N LEU A 385 -16.28 -8.32 -22.31
CA LEU A 385 -15.71 -8.80 -21.06
C LEU A 385 -16.42 -10.09 -20.67
N PHE A 386 -15.65 -11.16 -20.48
CA PHE A 386 -16.16 -12.42 -19.97
C PHE A 386 -15.50 -12.77 -18.64
N SER A 387 -16.24 -13.51 -17.82
CA SER A 387 -15.72 -14.10 -16.59
C SER A 387 -15.95 -15.61 -16.54
N GLY A 388 -15.25 -16.28 -15.63
CA GLY A 388 -15.45 -17.69 -15.31
C GLY A 388 -14.98 -18.03 -13.89
N PRO A 389 -15.29 -19.24 -13.39
CA PRO A 389 -15.01 -19.63 -12.01
C PRO A 389 -13.58 -20.17 -11.78
N HIS A 390 -12.83 -20.50 -12.84
CA HIS A 390 -11.48 -21.06 -12.75
C HIS A 390 -10.55 -20.51 -13.82
N ARG A 391 -9.22 -20.67 -13.60
CA ARG A 391 -8.20 -20.42 -14.62
C ARG A 391 -8.25 -21.47 -15.73
N ALA A 392 -7.88 -21.06 -16.93
CA ALA A 392 -7.59 -21.95 -18.06
C ALA A 392 -6.24 -21.61 -18.70
N ASN A 393 -5.79 -22.46 -19.60
CA ASN A 393 -4.66 -22.21 -20.48
C ASN A 393 -4.86 -23.00 -21.77
N LEU A 394 -5.83 -22.58 -22.58
CA LEU A 394 -6.27 -23.30 -23.78
C LEU A 394 -6.00 -22.45 -25.03
N PRO A 395 -5.41 -23.01 -26.10
CA PRO A 395 -5.30 -22.30 -27.37
C PRO A 395 -6.69 -21.92 -27.90
N ALA A 396 -6.88 -20.64 -28.23
CA ALA A 396 -8.16 -20.16 -28.75
C ALA A 396 -7.95 -18.90 -29.60
N LEU A 397 -8.62 -18.83 -30.76
CA LEU A 397 -8.68 -17.63 -31.59
C LEU A 397 -7.30 -17.01 -31.92
N GLY A 398 -6.28 -17.84 -32.08
CA GLY A 398 -4.90 -17.40 -32.34
C GLY A 398 -4.16 -16.82 -31.12
N GLY A 399 -4.68 -16.97 -29.91
CA GLY A 399 -4.02 -16.66 -28.65
C GLY A 399 -4.37 -17.70 -27.58
N THR A 400 -4.49 -17.26 -26.32
CA THR A 400 -4.78 -18.15 -25.19
C THR A 400 -6.06 -17.73 -24.48
N LEU A 401 -6.99 -18.68 -24.34
CA LEU A 401 -8.09 -18.58 -23.41
C LEU A 401 -7.59 -18.89 -22.00
N LEU A 402 -7.59 -17.86 -21.16
CA LEU A 402 -7.04 -17.89 -19.79
C LEU A 402 -8.11 -18.09 -18.71
N VAL A 403 -9.38 -18.12 -19.11
CA VAL A 403 -10.56 -18.27 -18.24
C VAL A 403 -11.32 -19.54 -18.62
N ALA A 404 -11.62 -20.39 -17.63
CA ALA A 404 -12.31 -21.65 -17.85
C ALA A 404 -13.82 -21.46 -18.01
N ARG A 405 -14.46 -22.40 -18.73
CA ARG A 405 -15.92 -22.50 -18.81
C ARG A 405 -16.50 -22.93 -17.45
N PRO A 406 -17.79 -22.62 -17.14
CA PRO A 406 -18.72 -21.83 -17.95
C PRO A 406 -18.33 -20.35 -18.02
N LEU A 407 -18.37 -19.78 -19.23
CA LEU A 407 -18.08 -18.37 -19.43
C LEU A 407 -19.38 -17.56 -19.27
N ALA A 408 -19.34 -16.57 -18.38
CA ALA A 408 -20.39 -15.56 -18.25
C ALA A 408 -20.00 -14.32 -19.07
N ARG A 409 -20.95 -13.78 -19.83
CA ARG A 409 -20.77 -12.50 -20.52
C ARG A 409 -21.13 -11.37 -19.56
N GLU A 410 -20.14 -10.62 -19.11
CA GLU A 410 -20.31 -9.57 -18.10
C GLU A 410 -20.73 -8.24 -18.73
N GLN A 411 -19.97 -7.79 -19.73
CA GLN A 411 -20.22 -6.49 -20.36
C GLN A 411 -19.88 -6.54 -21.86
N VAL A 412 -20.66 -5.80 -22.66
CA VAL A 412 -20.35 -5.50 -24.06
C VAL A 412 -20.01 -4.02 -24.15
N LEU A 413 -18.89 -3.69 -24.78
CA LEU A 413 -18.35 -2.34 -24.83
C LEU A 413 -17.66 -2.09 -26.19
N GLN A 414 -17.21 -0.85 -26.38
CA GLN A 414 -16.40 -0.44 -27.53
C GLN A 414 -15.04 0.03 -27.03
N LEU A 415 -13.97 -0.39 -27.69
CA LEU A 415 -12.66 0.22 -27.46
C LEU A 415 -12.64 1.62 -28.04
N ASP A 416 -11.98 2.56 -27.37
CA ASP A 416 -11.88 3.94 -27.82
C ASP A 416 -10.95 4.10 -29.05
N PHE A 417 -10.71 5.35 -29.43
CA PHE A 417 -9.83 5.66 -30.55
C PHE A 417 -8.37 5.24 -30.31
N PHE A 418 -7.94 5.05 -29.07
CA PHE A 418 -6.60 4.58 -28.71
C PHE A 418 -6.54 3.06 -28.48
N GLY A 419 -7.67 2.35 -28.66
CA GLY A 419 -7.75 0.92 -28.37
C GLY A 419 -7.85 0.60 -26.88
N SER A 420 -8.24 1.57 -26.07
CA SER A 420 -8.39 1.45 -24.63
C SER A 420 -9.86 1.37 -24.22
N ALA A 421 -10.15 0.80 -23.06
CA ALA A 421 -11.48 0.85 -22.48
C ALA A 421 -11.44 0.67 -20.97
N THR A 422 -12.43 1.21 -20.28
CA THR A 422 -12.58 1.08 -18.84
C THR A 422 -13.96 0.50 -18.54
N MET A 423 -13.98 -0.50 -17.65
CA MET A 423 -15.16 -1.30 -17.32
C MET A 423 -15.35 -1.27 -15.82
N SER A 424 -16.56 -0.92 -15.35
CA SER A 424 -16.94 -1.06 -13.95
C SER A 424 -17.70 -2.37 -13.77
N VAL A 425 -17.24 -3.18 -12.83
CA VAL A 425 -17.81 -4.48 -12.47
C VAL A 425 -18.46 -4.35 -11.10
N PRO A 426 -19.81 -4.48 -11.00
CA PRO A 426 -20.50 -4.39 -9.72
C PRO A 426 -20.09 -5.49 -8.74
N VAL A 427 -20.04 -5.15 -7.46
CA VAL A 427 -19.73 -6.08 -6.36
C VAL A 427 -20.93 -6.13 -5.40
N PRO A 428 -21.99 -6.90 -5.72
CA PRO A 428 -23.09 -7.09 -4.79
C PRO A 428 -22.66 -7.97 -3.61
N ALA A 429 -23.38 -7.89 -2.48
CA ALA A 429 -23.11 -8.64 -1.26
C ALA A 429 -22.88 -10.15 -1.47
N GLY A 430 -23.62 -10.76 -2.41
CA GLY A 430 -23.50 -12.18 -2.73
C GLY A 430 -22.22 -12.59 -3.47
N MET A 431 -21.37 -11.64 -3.87
CA MET A 431 -20.06 -11.93 -4.47
C MET A 431 -18.93 -12.02 -3.46
N VAL A 432 -19.08 -11.45 -2.27
CA VAL A 432 -18.03 -11.41 -1.24
C VAL A 432 -17.52 -12.82 -0.94
N GLY A 433 -16.20 -12.99 -0.91
CA GLY A 433 -15.51 -14.26 -0.70
C GLY A 433 -15.44 -15.18 -1.93
N LEU A 434 -16.14 -14.86 -3.03
CA LEU A 434 -15.98 -15.58 -4.29
C LEU A 434 -14.72 -15.12 -5.03
N THR A 435 -14.13 -16.03 -5.80
CA THR A 435 -13.10 -15.70 -6.79
C THR A 435 -13.65 -15.83 -8.20
N ARG A 436 -13.44 -14.80 -9.03
CA ARG A 436 -13.73 -14.80 -10.48
C ARG A 436 -12.50 -14.44 -11.30
N TYR A 437 -12.54 -14.84 -12.57
CA TYR A 437 -11.45 -14.65 -13.51
C TYR A 437 -11.98 -13.92 -14.73
N TYR A 438 -11.38 -12.80 -15.09
CA TYR A 438 -11.84 -11.91 -16.16
C TYR A 438 -10.86 -11.90 -17.33
N GLN A 439 -11.39 -11.89 -18.56
CA GLN A 439 -10.61 -11.69 -19.78
C GLN A 439 -11.45 -10.91 -20.79
N LEU A 440 -10.82 -9.99 -21.52
CA LEU A 440 -11.47 -9.20 -22.54
C LEU A 440 -11.16 -9.77 -23.93
N TRP A 441 -12.21 -9.93 -24.74
CA TRP A 441 -12.11 -10.31 -26.14
C TRP A 441 -12.60 -9.16 -27.01
N PHE A 442 -11.93 -8.88 -28.11
CA PHE A 442 -12.33 -7.79 -29.00
C PHE A 442 -12.09 -8.15 -30.47
N LYS A 443 -12.71 -7.39 -31.37
CA LYS A 443 -12.53 -7.58 -32.81
C LYS A 443 -11.19 -6.99 -33.26
N ASP A 444 -10.40 -7.80 -33.96
CA ASP A 444 -9.16 -7.38 -34.62
C ASP A 444 -9.14 -7.95 -36.04
N ALA A 445 -9.73 -7.22 -36.99
CA ALA A 445 -9.90 -7.66 -38.37
C ALA A 445 -8.58 -7.87 -39.11
N GLY A 446 -7.48 -7.25 -38.65
CA GLY A 446 -6.15 -7.42 -39.23
C GLY A 446 -5.42 -8.66 -38.73
N SER A 447 -5.90 -9.28 -37.63
CA SER A 447 -5.29 -10.52 -37.11
C SER A 447 -5.76 -11.74 -37.90
N SER A 448 -4.95 -12.80 -37.92
CA SER A 448 -5.25 -14.06 -38.62
C SER A 448 -6.57 -14.75 -38.21
N PHE A 449 -7.12 -14.41 -37.05
CA PHE A 449 -8.38 -14.96 -36.54
C PHE A 449 -9.48 -13.89 -36.38
N GLY A 450 -9.25 -12.66 -36.83
CA GLY A 450 -10.24 -11.58 -36.70
C GLY A 450 -10.47 -11.09 -35.26
N SER A 451 -9.60 -11.46 -34.31
CA SER A 451 -9.84 -11.34 -32.87
C SER A 451 -8.59 -10.91 -32.10
N GLY A 452 -8.82 -10.21 -30.99
CA GLY A 452 -7.83 -9.95 -29.95
C GLY A 452 -8.25 -10.52 -28.61
N LEU A 453 -7.26 -10.88 -27.79
CA LEU A 453 -7.43 -11.43 -26.45
C LEU A 453 -6.45 -10.74 -25.51
N THR A 454 -6.89 -10.32 -24.33
CA THR A 454 -6.00 -9.78 -23.30
C THR A 454 -5.35 -10.88 -22.46
N ASN A 455 -4.41 -10.54 -21.58
CA ASN A 455 -4.17 -11.34 -20.37
C ASN A 455 -5.45 -11.41 -19.52
N ALA A 456 -5.44 -12.21 -18.45
CA ALA A 456 -6.56 -12.33 -17.54
C ALA A 456 -6.25 -11.70 -16.18
N VAL A 457 -7.31 -11.39 -15.44
CA VAL A 457 -7.26 -10.86 -14.06
C VAL A 457 -8.08 -11.77 -13.16
N GLN A 458 -7.46 -12.31 -12.11
CA GLN A 458 -8.12 -13.02 -11.02
C GLN A 458 -8.56 -12.02 -9.97
N VAL A 459 -9.79 -12.11 -9.51
CA VAL A 459 -10.42 -11.18 -8.58
C VAL A 459 -11.06 -12.01 -7.47
N THR A 460 -10.70 -11.77 -6.21
CA THR A 460 -11.46 -12.24 -5.06
C THR A 460 -12.23 -11.06 -4.52
N PHE A 461 -13.55 -11.17 -4.31
CA PHE A 461 -14.35 -10.03 -3.88
C PHE A 461 -14.31 -9.84 -2.37
N LEU A 462 -14.21 -8.58 -1.96
CA LEU A 462 -14.04 -8.14 -0.58
C LEU A 462 -15.36 -7.59 -0.03
N PRO A 463 -15.56 -7.60 1.30
CA PRO A 463 -16.64 -6.87 1.95
C PRO A 463 -16.65 -5.38 1.59
#